data_AF-A0A7Y2PF38-F1
#
_entry.id   AF-A0A7Y2PF38-F1
#
_cell.length_a   1.000
_cell.length_b   1.000
_cell.length_c   1.000
_cell.angle_alpha   90.00
_cell.angle_beta   90.00
_cell.angle_gamma   90.00
#
_symmetry.space_group_name_H-M   'P 1'
#
loop_
_entity.id
_entity.type
_entity.pdbx_description
1 polymer ?
#
loop_
_entity_poly.entity_id
_entity_poly.type
_entity_poly.pdbx_seq_one_letter_code
_entity_poly.pdbx_strand_id
1 'polypeptide(L)' 'MSVVILGVDLGKKACGIAEVNAGGMIVTRRRTLIDHVPTLPPRVTIPA' A
#
# COMPACT_ATOMS: atom_id res chain seq x y z
N MET A 1 6.87 -9.29 9.07
CA MET A 1 7.47 -7.98 8.71
C MET A 1 6.32 -6.99 8.60
N SER A 2 6.26 -5.97 9.47
CA SER A 2 5.10 -5.07 9.54
C SER A 2 5.22 -3.96 8.49
N VAL A 3 4.18 -3.81 7.67
CA VAL A 3 4.00 -2.68 6.76
C VAL A 3 3.43 -1.52 7.57
N VAL A 4 4.06 -0.36 7.47
CA VAL A 4 3.73 0.81 8.29
C VAL A 4 3.12 1.92 7.45
N ILE A 5 3.57 2.07 6.20
CA ILE A 5 3.10 3.12 5.30
C ILE A 5 2.75 2.51 3.94
N LEU A 6 1.56 2.85 3.46
CA LEU A 6 1.12 2.55 2.10
C LEU A 6 1.22 3.82 1.25
N GLY A 7 2.15 3.83 0.30
CA GLY A 7 2.25 4.88 -0.72
C GLY A 7 1.44 4.50 -1.95
N VAL A 8 0.55 5.37 -2.40
CA VAL A 8 -0.20 5.23 -3.65
C VAL A 8 0.17 6.38 -4.59
N ASP A 9 0.75 6.06 -5.73
CA ASP A 9 1.09 7.00 -6.81
C ASP A 9 0.05 6.87 -7.93
N LEU A 10 -0.73 7.93 -8.16
CA LEU A 10 -1.77 7.98 -9.20
C LEU A 10 -1.26 8.78 -10.40
N GLY A 11 -0.31 8.21 -11.14
CA GLY A 11 0.19 8.79 -12.37
C GLY A 11 -0.85 8.81 -13.49
N LYS A 12 -0.69 9.71 -14.48
CA LYS A 12 -1.63 9.91 -15.60
C LYS A 12 -1.93 8.64 -16.43
N LYS A 13 -1.07 7.63 -16.37
CA LYS A 13 -1.14 6.40 -17.19
C LYS A 13 -0.97 5.11 -16.39
N ALA A 14 -0.58 5.20 -15.13
CA ALA A 14 -0.28 4.04 -14.30
C ALA A 14 -0.48 4.38 -12.83
N CYS A 15 -0.94 3.40 -12.06
CA CYS A 15 -1.01 3.46 -10.61
C CYS A 15 0.15 2.65 -10.02
N GLY A 16 0.87 3.21 -9.06
CA GLY A 16 1.94 2.52 -8.35
C GLY A 16 1.57 2.37 -6.88
N ILE A 17 1.80 1.19 -6.32
CA ILE A 17 1.68 0.98 -4.88
C ILE A 17 3.04 0.57 -4.33
N ALA A 18 3.43 1.20 -3.23
CA ALA A 18 4.60 0.86 -2.45
C ALA A 18 4.21 0.61 -0.99
N GLU A 19 4.63 -0.54 -0.47
CA GLU A 19 4.60 -0.82 0.97
C GLU A 19 5.96 -0.47 1.56
N VAL A 20 5.97 0.26 2.66
CA VAL A 20 7.20 0.69 3.34
C VAL A 20 7.21 0.17 4.77
N ASN A 21 8.35 -0.38 5.19
CA ASN A 21 8.56 -0.82 6.56
C ASN A 21 8.99 0.33 7.49
N ALA A 22 9.10 0.04 8.79
CA ALA A 22 9.51 1.02 9.80
C ALA A 22 10.90 1.63 9.58
N GLY A 23 11.77 1.00 8.79
CA GLY A 23 13.09 1.51 8.42
C GLY A 23 13.09 2.38 7.16
N GLY A 24 11.93 2.67 6.57
CA GLY A 24 11.82 3.45 5.34
C GLY A 24 12.13 2.68 4.05
N MET A 25 12.30 1.35 4.12
CA MET A 25 12.59 0.52 2.96
C MET A 25 11.30 0.06 2.27
N ILE A 26 11.28 0.14 0.94
CA ILE A 26 10.20 -0.40 0.10
C ILE A 26 10.27 -1.93 0.14
N VAL A 27 9.21 -2.57 0.64
CA VAL A 27 9.12 -4.03 0.77
C VAL A 27 8.39 -4.65 -0.42
N THR A 28 7.40 -3.94 -0.96
CA THR A 28 6.58 -4.42 -2.08
C THR A 28 6.32 -3.28 -3.05
N ARG A 29 6.34 -3.58 -4.36
CA ARG A 29 5.94 -2.65 -5.43
C ARG A 29 4.92 -3.32 -6.35
N ARG A 30 3.73 -2.74 -6.51
CA ARG A 30 2.66 -3.26 -7.39
C ARG A 30 2.21 -2.21 -8.40
N ARG A 31 1.77 -2.67 -9.58
CA ARG A 31 1.36 -1.83 -10.72
C ARG A 31 -0.15 -1.52 -10.77
N THR A 32 -0.95 -2.18 -9.94
CA THR A 32 -2.38 -1.86 -9.85
C THR A 32 -2.85 -1.98 -8.41
N LEU A 33 -3.85 -1.15 -8.07
CA LEU A 33 -4.48 -1.19 -6.76
C LEU A 33 -5.30 -2.46 -6.56
N ILE A 34 -5.87 -2.96 -7.64
CA ILE A 34 -6.67 -4.21 -7.67
C ILE A 34 -5.82 -5.39 -7.22
N ASP A 35 -4.57 -5.51 -7.69
CA ASP A 35 -3.68 -6.61 -7.29
C ASP A 35 -3.24 -6.53 -5.82
N HIS A 36 -3.44 -5.38 -5.17
CA HIS A 36 -3.03 -5.13 -3.80
C HIS A 36 -4.17 -5.25 -2.78
N VAL A 37 -5.42 -4.95 -3.17
CA VAL A 37 -6.59 -5.05 -2.27
C VAL A 37 -6.67 -6.38 -1.51
N PRO A 38 -6.43 -7.57 -2.11
CA PRO A 38 -6.52 -8.84 -1.40
C PRO A 38 -5.47 -9.02 -0.30
N THR A 39 -4.39 -8.23 -0.33
CA THR A 39 -3.30 -8.28 0.65
C THR A 39 -3.44 -7.27 1.78
N LEU A 40 -4.40 -6.34 1.67
CA LEU A 40 -4.64 -5.34 2.69
C LEU A 40 -5.31 -5.99 3.91
N PRO A 41 -4.91 -5.61 5.13
CA PRO A 41 -5.61 -6.02 6.33
C PRO A 41 -7.07 -5.51 6.31
N PRO A 42 -7.99 -6.16 7.05
CA PRO A 42 -9.38 -5.71 7.14
C PRO A 42 -9.45 -4.24 7.54
N ARG A 43 -10.36 -3.49 6.89
CA ARG A 43 -10.57 -2.08 7.21
C ARG A 43 -10.97 -1.92 8.67
N VAL A 44 -10.07 -1.37 9.48
CA VAL A 44 -10.39 -0.99 10.87
C VAL A 44 -11.02 0.39 10.82
N THR A 45 -12.33 0.45 11.05
CA THR A 45 -13.03 1.74 11.19
C THR A 45 -12.98 2.10 12.67
N ILE A 46 -12.22 3.13 13.03
CA ILE A 46 -12.25 3.67 14.39
C ILE A 46 -13.48 4.58 14.46
N PRO A 47 -14.50 4.27 15.28
CA PRO A 47 -15.63 5.18 15.47
C PRO A 47 -15.12 6.50 16.05
N ALA A 48 -15.63 7.61 15.49
CA ALA A 48 -15.31 8.96 15.91
C ALA A 48 -15.75 9.26 17.34
#